data_AF-A0AAN0Y314-F1
#
_entry.id   AF-A0AAN0Y314-F1
#
_cell.length_a   1.000
_cell.length_b   1.000
_cell.length_c   1.000
_cell.angle_alpha   90.00
_cell.angle_beta   90.00
_cell.angle_gamma   90.00
#
_symmetry.space_group_name_H-M   'P 1'
#
loop_
_entity.id
_entity.type
_entity.pdbx_description
1 polymer ?
#
loop_
_entity_poly.entity_id
_entity_poly.type
_entity_poly.pdbx_seq_one_letter_code
_entity_poly.pdbx_strand_id
1 'polypeptide(L)' 'MVEKLVGVMVSRPKVWIPAELCKELGISALELTQLITKARKQGVEINRMSDTRTGNTNKIWIVQ' A
#
# COMPACT_ATOMS: atom_id res chain seq x y z
N MET A 1 12.06 3.37 5.67
CA MET A 1 11.33 2.63 4.61
C MET A 1 9.82 2.72 4.75
N VAL A 2 9.24 2.44 5.94
CA VAL A 2 7.79 2.66 6.18
C VAL A 2 7.41 4.13 5.94
N GLU A 3 8.22 5.07 6.42
CA GLU A 3 8.02 6.51 6.18
C GLU A 3 8.01 6.88 4.69
N LYS A 4 8.74 6.15 3.84
CA LYS A 4 8.74 6.37 2.38
C LYS A 4 7.43 5.90 1.76
N LEU A 5 6.93 4.73 2.18
CA LEU A 5 5.60 4.24 1.79
C LEU A 5 4.51 5.23 2.22
N VAL A 6 4.51 5.62 3.49
CA VAL A 6 3.53 6.58 4.03
C VAL A 6 3.65 7.93 3.33
N GLY A 7 4.85 8.44 3.13
CA GLY A 7 5.10 9.70 2.43
C GLY A 7 4.53 9.70 1.01
N VAL A 8 4.70 8.62 0.25
CA VAL A 8 4.11 8.47 -1.09
C VAL A 8 2.58 8.43 -1.03
N MET A 9 2.03 7.66 -0.08
CA MET A 9 0.57 7.50 0.08
C MET A 9 -0.12 8.77 0.59
N VAL A 10 0.54 9.56 1.43
CA VAL A 10 0.05 10.85 1.95
C VAL A 10 0.22 11.96 0.93
N SER A 11 1.34 12.00 0.21
CA SER A 11 1.59 13.01 -0.83
C SER A 11 0.60 12.90 -1.99
N ARG A 12 0.13 11.68 -2.27
CA ARG A 12 -0.90 11.41 -3.29
C ARG A 12 -2.01 10.55 -2.67
N PRO A 13 -2.99 11.18 -2.01
CA PRO A 13 -4.11 10.47 -1.39
C PRO A 13 -5.04 9.96 -2.50
N LYS A 14 -4.76 8.73 -2.95
CA LYS A 14 -5.58 7.98 -3.90
C LYS A 14 -5.66 6.53 -3.47
N VAL A 15 -6.57 5.80 -4.10
CA VAL A 15 -6.54 4.34 -4.05
C VAL A 15 -5.42 3.85 -4.96
N TRP A 16 -4.46 3.16 -4.37
CA TRP A 16 -3.32 2.56 -5.04
C TRP A 16 -3.60 1.11 -5.43
N ILE A 17 -3.14 0.73 -6.61
CA ILE A 17 -3.01 -0.67 -7.00
C ILE A 17 -1.64 -1.15 -6.52
N PRO A 18 -1.48 -2.36 -5.93
CA PRO A 18 -0.19 -2.80 -5.42
C PRO A 18 0.89 -2.81 -6.50
N ALA A 19 0.57 -3.14 -7.75
CA ALA A 19 1.53 -3.08 -8.84
C ALA A 19 2.06 -1.66 -9.10
N GLU A 20 1.18 -0.64 -9.07
CA GLU A 20 1.60 0.76 -9.19
C GLU A 20 2.47 1.19 -8.01
N LEU A 21 2.07 0.79 -6.80
CA LEU A 21 2.77 1.15 -5.57
C LEU A 21 4.15 0.48 -5.49
N CYS A 22 4.25 -0.78 -5.91
CA CYS A 22 5.52 -1.49 -6.10
C CYS A 22 6.42 -0.78 -7.10
N LYS A 23 5.87 -0.35 -8.24
CA LYS A 23 6.62 0.37 -9.27
C LYS A 23 7.13 1.72 -8.78
N GLU A 24 6.32 2.49 -8.06
CA GLU A 24 6.72 3.79 -7.51
C GLU A 24 7.74 3.67 -6.39
N LEU A 25 7.65 2.62 -5.58
CA LEU A 25 8.61 2.38 -4.50
C LEU A 25 9.86 1.64 -4.97
N GLY A 26 9.83 1.04 -6.17
CA GLY A 26 10.90 0.20 -6.70
C GLY A 26 11.08 -1.11 -5.92
N ILE A 27 9.99 -1.67 -5.39
CA ILE A 27 10.01 -2.85 -4.52
C ILE A 27 9.17 -4.00 -5.08
N SER A 28 9.41 -5.21 -4.58
CA SER A 28 8.58 -6.38 -4.89
C SER A 28 7.24 -6.37 -4.13
N ALA A 29 6.26 -7.13 -4.63
CA ALA A 29 4.96 -7.30 -3.97
C ALA A 29 5.07 -7.93 -2.56
N LEU A 30 6.09 -8.77 -2.35
CA LEU A 30 6.39 -9.37 -1.05
C LEU A 30 6.86 -8.28 -0.07
N GLU A 31 7.82 -7.46 -0.49
CA GLU A 31 8.33 -6.34 0.33
C GLU A 31 7.22 -5.33 0.63
N LEU A 32 6.35 -5.03 -0.34
CA LEU A 32 5.20 -4.17 -0.11
C LEU A 32 4.29 -4.72 0.99
N THR A 33 4.00 -6.03 0.97
CA THR A 33 3.17 -6.68 2.00
C THR A 33 3.84 -6.60 3.37
N GLN A 34 5.16 -6.81 3.45
CA GLN A 34 5.92 -6.66 4.68
C GLN A 34 5.92 -5.21 5.18
N LEU A 35 6.06 -4.22 4.30
CA LEU A 35 6.05 -2.80 4.65
C LEU A 35 4.67 -2.36 5.15
N ILE A 36 3.59 -2.77 4.50
CA ILE A 36 2.23 -2.50 4.98
C ILE A 36 2.01 -3.11 6.37
N THR A 37 2.47 -4.34 6.58
CA THR A 37 2.38 -5.01 7.89
C THR A 37 3.18 -4.25 8.95
N LYS A 38 4.40 -3.79 8.62
CA LYS A 38 5.22 -2.97 9.51
C LYS A 38 4.57 -1.61 9.81
N ALA A 39 3.98 -0.96 8.80
CA ALA A 39 3.28 0.31 8.95
C ALA A 39 2.09 0.19 9.90
N ARG A 40 1.27 -0.86 9.73
CA ARG A 40 0.16 -1.17 10.65
C ARG A 40 0.64 -1.40 12.08
N LYS A 41 1.75 -2.11 12.27
CA LYS A 41 2.37 -2.30 13.60
C LYS A 41 2.87 -0.99 14.23
N GLN A 42 3.19 0.01 13.41
CA GLN A 42 3.60 1.34 13.87
C GLN A 42 2.40 2.29 14.09
N GLY A 43 1.17 1.79 13.98
CA GLY A 43 -0.05 2.59 14.16
C GLY A 43 -0.53 3.31 12.91
N VAL A 44 0.05 3.03 11.74
CA VAL A 44 -0.42 3.61 10.47
C VAL A 44 -1.59 2.81 9.92
N GLU A 45 -2.74 3.46 9.75
CA GLU A 45 -3.96 2.82 9.30
C GLU A 45 -3.99 2.69 7.77
N ILE A 46 -3.34 1.65 7.26
CA ILE A 46 -3.36 1.30 5.84
C ILE A 46 -4.45 0.26 5.58
N ASN A 47 -5.46 0.62 4.80
CA ASN A 47 -6.50 -0.30 4.37
C ASN A 47 -6.14 -0.98 3.05
N ARG A 48 -6.54 -2.25 2.95
CA ARG A 48 -6.38 -3.06 1.74
C ARG A 48 -7.68 -3.78 1.48
N MET A 49 -8.19 -3.64 0.26
CA MET A 49 -9.31 -4.42 -0.23
C MET A 49 -8.82 -5.35 -1.34
N SER A 50 -9.12 -6.63 -1.19
CA SER A 50 -8.92 -7.65 -2.21
C SER A 50 -10.30 -8.10 -2.68
N ASP A 51 -10.77 -7.56 -3.81
CA ASP A 51 -11.99 -8.05 -4.44
C ASP A 51 -11.62 -9.21 -5.38
N THR A 52 -11.98 -10.42 -4.99
CA THR A 52 -11.74 -11.65 -5.76
C THR A 52 -12.71 -11.80 -6.94
N ARG A 53 -13.77 -10.97 -7.01
CA ARG A 53 -14.83 -11.07 -8.02
C ARG A 53 -14.51 -10.30 -9.32
N THR A 54 -13.60 -9.33 -9.28
CA THR A 54 -13.26 -8.48 -10.43
C THR A 54 -11.76 -8.52 -10.71
N GLY A 55 -11.30 -9.62 -11.32
CA GLY A 55 -10.06 -9.62 -12.11
C GLY A 55 -8.81 -9.03 -11.43
N ASN A 56 -8.62 -9.27 -10.13
CA ASN A 56 -7.33 -9.07 -9.44
C ASN A 56 -6.93 -7.60 -9.17
N THR A 57 -7.87 -6.67 -9.00
CA THR A 57 -7.52 -5.29 -8.59
C THR A 57 -7.51 -5.18 -7.07
N ASN A 58 -6.43 -5.64 -6.44
CA ASN A 58 -6.15 -5.28 -5.05
C ASN A 58 -6.07 -3.75 -4.95
N LYS A 59 -6.73 -3.16 -3.96
CA LYS A 59 -6.76 -1.71 -3.70
C LYS A 59 -6.15 -1.44 -2.35
N ILE A 60 -5.32 -0.41 -2.25
CA ILE A 60 -4.60 -0.02 -1.03
C ILE A 60 -4.76 1.49 -0.85
N TRP A 61 -5.14 1.95 0.32
CA TRP A 61 -5.23 3.38 0.62
C TRP A 61 -4.87 3.62 2.08
N ILE A 62 -4.40 4.83 2.36
CA ILE A 62 -4.15 5.29 3.72
C ILE A 62 -5.42 5.91 4.26
N VAL A 63 -5.80 5.54 5.48
CA VAL A 63 -6.80 6.22 6.28
C VAL A 63 -6.01 7.12 7.23
N GLN A 64 -6.17 8.43 7.07
CA GLN A 64 -5.60 9.41 7.99
C GLN A 64 -6.58 9.70 9.11
#